data_AF-A0A8B7RQ95-F1
#
_entry.id   AF-A0A8B7RQ95-F1
#
_cell.length_a   1.000
_cell.length_b   1.000
_cell.length_c   1.000
_cell.angle_alpha   90.00
_cell.angle_beta   90.00
_cell.angle_gamma   90.00
#
_symmetry.space_group_name_H-M   'P 1'
#
loop_
_entity.id
_entity.type
_entity.pdbx_description
1 polymer ?
#
loop_
_entity_poly.entity_id
_entity_poly.type
_entity_poly.pdbx_seq_one_letter_code
_entity_poly.pdbx_strand_id
1 'polypeptide(L)'
;MAKSPENSTLEEILGQYQRSLRERACRSSHQLKCGLKEGEVAPEADAQDPSFSANEGNEDTGAAWHELQHSHAVNQLKALLYQQATKESEVSPSRRRKMSPLRSSEHEETNMPTIHNLVPIINDQSQYIHHLEAEVKFCKEELSGMKNRVQVVVLDNERLQQELKSQRQEEAMREQTLLDASGNMQKSWITTGDDSKMEEADKSSFSHGKADVLKIASALETDKCKLELEKLKLTYEAKSEILESQLKLLRKDLAESQKNCEDLKERLKHKESLLAANISNRVGGLCLKCAQHEAVLSQTHNNVHIQTIERLTKERDDLMSALVSMRSSLADMQQREASAYEQVKQAVCMTEEACFEKTKVLIQCEQLKSELARQTDRLQKELSSQQEKRASEKDMMKKDMEKERESMRSKMLALSQNIAQLEAQVEKVTREKVSAINQLEEIQSRLTSQEMDVTKVCGEMRYQLNKTKMDKDEAEKEHREYRAKTKRDLEIKDQEIEKLTLELSKSKQLLEQERQKAARAREECLKLTELLGESEHQLHLTRLEKESIQQSLCSKAKAQALQAQEREQELTQKIQQMEAQHDKTDLK
;
A
#
# COMPACT_ATOMS: atom_id res chain seq x y z
N MET A 1 -34.25 22.40 44.17
CA MET A 1 -33.63 21.45 43.21
C MET A 1 -32.69 20.55 43.99
N ALA A 2 -33.10 19.31 44.24
CA ALA A 2 -32.29 18.31 44.93
C ALA A 2 -31.29 17.72 43.93
N LYS A 3 -29.98 17.87 44.18
CA LYS A 3 -28.93 17.22 43.39
C LYS A 3 -28.90 15.74 43.75
N SER A 4 -28.96 14.89 42.73
CA SER A 4 -28.93 13.43 42.83
C SER A 4 -27.60 12.93 43.42
N PRO A 5 -27.61 11.95 44.33
CA PRO A 5 -26.43 11.47 45.06
C PRO A 5 -25.39 10.76 44.17
N GLU A 6 -25.77 10.28 42.99
CA GLU A 6 -24.87 9.53 42.09
C GLU A 6 -23.80 10.41 41.42
N ASN A 7 -24.09 11.69 41.18
CA ASN A 7 -23.09 12.63 40.62
C ASN A 7 -22.00 12.98 41.65
N SER A 8 -22.33 12.94 42.95
CA SER A 8 -21.36 13.22 44.01
C SER A 8 -20.29 12.13 44.10
N THR A 9 -20.68 10.87 43.90
CA THR A 9 -19.77 9.72 43.97
C THR A 9 -18.78 9.72 42.80
N LEU A 10 -19.23 10.10 41.60
CA LEU A 10 -18.38 10.13 40.41
C LEU A 10 -17.36 11.28 40.46
N GLU A 11 -17.77 12.43 41.00
CA GLU A 11 -16.91 13.59 41.22
C GLU A 11 -15.84 13.31 42.29
N GLU A 12 -16.19 12.52 43.31
CA GLU A 12 -15.24 12.06 44.34
C GLU A 12 -14.21 11.05 43.79
N ILE A 13 -14.64 10.11 42.95
CA ILE A 13 -13.76 9.13 42.28
C ILE A 13 -12.79 9.85 41.32
N LEU A 14 -13.29 10.80 40.51
CA LEU A 14 -12.45 11.59 39.61
C LEU A 14 -11.47 12.49 40.41
N GLY A 15 -11.93 13.05 41.52
CA GLY A 15 -11.07 13.81 42.43
C GLY A 15 -9.97 12.96 43.07
N GLN A 16 -10.25 11.71 43.44
CA GLN A 16 -9.26 10.76 43.94
C GLN A 16 -8.26 10.35 42.86
N TYR A 17 -8.73 10.09 41.64
CA TYR A 17 -7.86 9.75 40.50
C TYR A 17 -6.90 10.89 40.14
N GLN A 18 -7.39 12.13 40.09
CA GLN A 18 -6.55 13.30 39.86
C GLN A 18 -5.53 13.54 40.98
N ARG A 19 -5.91 13.30 42.26
CA ARG A 19 -4.97 13.36 43.39
C ARG A 19 -3.88 12.29 43.29
N SER A 20 -4.24 11.06 42.93
CA SER A 20 -3.28 9.96 42.72
C SER A 20 -2.30 10.26 41.57
N LEU A 21 -2.80 10.84 40.47
CA LEU A 21 -1.97 11.31 39.35
C LEU A 21 -0.99 12.41 39.78
N ARG A 22 -1.47 13.40 40.54
CA ARG A 22 -0.61 14.47 41.08
C ARG A 22 0.46 13.93 42.03
N GLU A 23 0.10 13.03 42.94
CA GLU A 23 1.08 12.39 43.82
C GLU A 23 2.12 11.57 43.06
N ARG A 24 1.71 10.82 42.03
CA ARG A 24 2.65 10.05 41.20
C ARG A 24 3.61 10.96 40.44
N ALA A 25 3.10 12.07 39.90
CA ALA A 25 3.91 13.08 39.24
C ALA A 25 4.88 13.76 40.22
N CYS A 26 4.42 14.11 41.42
CA CYS A 26 5.27 14.67 42.48
C CYS A 26 6.34 13.68 42.93
N ARG A 27 6.02 12.39 43.12
CA ARG A 27 7.00 11.34 43.47
C ARG A 27 8.04 11.13 42.37
N SER A 28 7.61 11.08 41.11
CA SER A 28 8.50 10.98 39.95
C SER A 28 9.43 12.19 39.84
N SER A 29 8.89 13.41 39.99
CA SER A 29 9.68 14.64 40.01
C SER A 29 10.65 14.68 41.19
N HIS A 30 10.26 14.18 42.37
CA HIS A 30 11.14 14.09 43.52
C HIS A 30 12.26 13.05 43.31
N GLN A 31 11.96 11.89 42.71
CA GLN A 31 12.99 10.90 42.33
C GLN A 31 13.99 11.46 41.31
N LEU A 32 13.51 12.19 40.31
CA LEU A 32 14.38 12.88 39.35
C LEU A 32 15.24 13.96 40.02
N LYS A 33 14.66 14.71 40.97
CA LYS A 33 15.38 15.77 41.71
C LYS A 33 16.42 15.21 42.68
N CYS A 34 16.15 14.07 43.32
CA CYS A 34 17.14 13.39 44.16
C CYS A 34 18.26 12.76 43.31
N GLY A 35 17.92 12.13 42.18
CA GLY A 35 18.92 11.57 41.26
C GLY A 35 19.81 12.64 40.60
N LEU A 36 19.30 13.85 40.39
CA LEU A 36 20.11 14.99 39.92
C LEU A 36 21.00 15.58 41.02
N LYS A 37 20.56 15.56 42.28
CA LYS A 37 21.37 16.02 43.43
C LYS A 37 22.51 15.08 43.80
N GLU A 38 22.37 13.77 43.54
CA GLU A 38 23.47 12.81 43.72
C GLU A 38 24.55 12.92 42.63
N GLY A 39 24.28 13.65 41.54
CA GLY A 39 25.23 13.92 40.45
C GLY A 39 26.03 15.22 40.57
N GLU A 40 25.71 16.12 41.51
CA GLU A 40 26.48 17.34 41.80
C GLU A 40 27.23 17.19 43.13
N VAL A 41 28.34 16.46 43.12
CA VAL A 41 29.41 16.67 44.11
C VAL A 41 30.45 17.56 43.42
N ALA A 42 30.42 18.85 43.76
CA ALA A 42 31.48 19.78 43.43
C ALA A 42 32.79 19.35 44.13
N PRO A 43 33.95 19.30 43.44
CA PRO A 43 35.23 19.16 44.10
C PRO A 43 35.66 20.52 44.66
N GLU A 44 35.69 20.59 45.98
CA GLU A 44 36.41 21.59 46.75
C GLU A 44 37.91 21.46 46.42
N ALA A 45 38.51 22.52 45.89
CA ALA A 45 39.95 22.58 45.63
C ALA A 45 40.65 23.23 46.82
N ASP A 46 41.41 22.44 47.57
CA ASP A 46 42.50 22.91 48.42
C ASP A 46 43.81 22.25 47.96
N ALA A 47 44.91 22.97 48.16
CA ALA A 47 46.22 22.89 47.52
C ALA A 47 46.88 21.50 47.35
N GLN A 48 47.58 21.27 46.23
CA GLN A 48 49.06 21.38 46.08
C GLN A 48 49.55 20.67 44.80
N ASP A 49 50.38 21.35 44.01
CA ASP A 49 51.27 20.80 42.96
C ASP A 49 52.28 19.79 43.57
N PRO A 50 52.79 18.78 42.83
CA PRO A 50 53.84 19.06 41.84
C PRO A 50 53.87 18.20 40.55
N SER A 51 54.43 18.86 39.53
CA SER A 51 55.00 18.40 38.26
C SER A 51 55.53 16.97 38.19
N PHE A 52 55.25 16.25 37.09
CA PHE A 52 56.25 15.62 36.23
C PHE A 52 55.66 15.33 34.84
N SER A 53 56.46 15.64 33.81
CA SER A 53 56.18 15.44 32.40
C SER A 53 56.39 13.99 31.95
N ALA A 54 55.39 13.39 31.29
CA ALA A 54 55.58 12.36 30.28
C ALA A 54 54.40 12.37 29.30
N ASN A 55 54.74 12.52 28.03
CA ASN A 55 53.85 12.54 26.88
C ASN A 55 53.55 11.10 26.47
N GLU A 56 52.30 10.62 26.62
CA GLU A 56 51.71 9.54 25.81
C GLU A 56 50.22 9.31 26.19
N GLY A 57 49.34 9.55 25.22
CA GLY A 57 47.96 9.04 25.08
C GLY A 57 47.09 8.83 26.32
N ASN A 58 46.29 9.83 26.70
CA ASN A 58 45.13 9.63 27.57
C ASN A 58 43.90 10.37 27.01
N GLU A 59 43.18 9.72 26.09
CA GLU A 59 41.80 10.07 25.73
C GLU A 59 40.78 9.00 26.18
N ASP A 60 41.22 7.91 26.81
CA ASP A 60 40.37 6.71 26.99
C ASP A 60 39.74 6.55 28.38
N THR A 61 40.18 7.27 29.41
CA THR A 61 39.59 7.11 30.76
C THR A 61 38.23 7.79 30.93
N GLY A 62 38.01 8.94 30.28
CA GLY A 62 36.70 9.60 30.24
C GLY A 62 35.70 8.85 29.35
N ALA A 63 36.16 8.36 28.20
CA ALA A 63 35.37 7.53 27.30
C ALA A 63 34.95 6.22 27.97
N ALA A 64 35.87 5.53 28.67
CA ALA A 64 35.56 4.31 29.40
C ALA A 64 34.58 4.52 30.57
N TRP A 65 34.62 5.66 31.26
CA TRP A 65 33.66 5.98 32.32
C TRP A 65 32.27 6.29 31.79
N HIS A 66 32.18 7.06 30.70
CA HIS A 66 30.92 7.30 30.01
C HIS A 66 30.38 6.01 29.40
N GLU A 67 31.23 5.15 28.83
CA GLU A 67 30.84 3.83 28.32
C GLU A 67 30.39 2.90 29.44
N LEU A 68 31.00 2.94 30.63
CA LEU A 68 30.57 2.17 31.80
C LEU A 68 29.23 2.68 32.36
N GLN A 69 29.03 4.01 32.43
CA GLN A 69 27.74 4.63 32.78
C GLN A 69 26.65 4.31 31.77
N HIS A 70 26.97 4.39 30.48
CA HIS A 70 26.06 3.99 29.39
C HIS A 70 25.79 2.49 29.46
N SER A 71 26.76 1.64 29.78
CA SER A 71 26.55 0.21 29.98
C SER A 71 25.65 -0.06 31.20
N HIS A 72 25.81 0.68 32.28
CA HIS A 72 25.01 0.54 33.49
C HIS A 72 23.58 1.03 33.26
N ALA A 73 23.41 2.17 32.59
CA ALA A 73 22.10 2.68 32.17
C ALA A 73 21.42 1.72 31.17
N VAL A 74 22.18 1.14 30.24
CA VAL A 74 21.70 0.13 29.29
C VAL A 74 21.35 -1.18 30.00
N ASN A 75 22.11 -1.60 31.01
CA ASN A 75 21.81 -2.79 31.79
C ASN A 75 20.61 -2.59 32.71
N GLN A 76 20.42 -1.39 33.27
CA GLN A 76 19.20 -1.01 33.99
C GLN A 76 17.98 -0.93 33.05
N LEU A 77 18.13 -0.37 31.85
CA LEU A 77 17.09 -0.39 30.82
C LEU A 77 16.76 -1.82 30.39
N LYS A 78 17.76 -2.69 30.21
CA LYS A 78 17.54 -4.11 29.94
C LYS A 78 16.80 -4.78 31.10
N ALA A 79 17.17 -4.52 32.35
CA ALA A 79 16.49 -5.08 33.53
C ALA A 79 15.04 -4.60 33.65
N LEU A 80 14.78 -3.31 33.37
CA LEU A 80 13.44 -2.73 33.35
C LEU A 80 12.61 -3.26 32.16
N LEU A 81 13.21 -3.44 30.99
CA LEU A 81 12.57 -4.05 29.83
C LEU A 81 12.30 -5.54 30.04
N TYR A 82 13.17 -6.26 30.76
CA TYR A 82 12.91 -7.64 31.18
C TYR A 82 11.78 -7.72 32.20
N GLN A 83 11.72 -6.80 33.18
CA GLN A 83 10.61 -6.69 34.12
C GLN A 83 9.29 -6.29 33.46
N GLN A 84 9.36 -5.46 32.42
CA GLN A 84 8.20 -5.08 31.63
C GLN A 84 7.75 -6.24 30.73
N ALA A 85 8.68 -6.96 30.11
CA ALA A 85 8.38 -8.15 29.31
C ALA A 85 7.81 -9.31 30.16
N THR A 86 8.25 -9.49 31.41
CA THR A 86 7.65 -10.48 32.32
C THR A 86 6.26 -10.05 32.80
N LYS A 87 6.04 -8.75 33.08
CA LYS A 87 4.71 -8.23 33.43
C LYS A 87 3.73 -8.22 32.24
N GLU A 88 4.22 -7.99 31.02
CA GLU A 88 3.45 -8.10 29.78
C GLU A 88 3.17 -9.57 29.41
N SER A 89 4.05 -10.51 29.79
CA SER A 89 3.85 -11.96 29.60
C SER A 89 2.82 -12.59 30.54
N GLU A 90 2.50 -11.97 31.68
CA GLU A 90 1.45 -12.47 32.60
C GLU A 90 0.04 -11.98 32.25
N VAL A 91 -0.09 -10.94 31.40
CA VAL A 91 -1.38 -10.27 31.11
C VAL A 91 -2.00 -10.66 29.76
N SER A 92 -1.35 -11.49 28.93
CA SER A 92 -1.97 -12.05 27.70
C SER A 92 -1.24 -13.29 27.17
N PRO A 93 -1.88 -14.48 27.06
CA PRO A 93 -1.24 -15.65 26.50
C PRO A 93 -1.50 -15.72 24.99
N SER A 94 -0.65 -15.13 24.15
CA SER A 94 -0.64 -15.52 22.72
C SER A 94 0.61 -15.08 21.96
N ARG A 95 1.23 -16.09 21.34
CA ARG A 95 2.05 -16.02 20.12
C ARG A 95 3.47 -15.42 20.21
N ARG A 96 4.43 -16.30 20.48
CA ARG A 96 5.70 -16.36 19.72
C ARG A 96 6.26 -17.79 19.72
N ARG A 97 5.75 -18.65 18.82
CA ARG A 97 6.49 -19.84 18.39
C ARG A 97 7.49 -19.41 17.34
N LYS A 98 8.78 -19.45 17.69
CA LYS A 98 9.90 -19.34 16.76
C LYS A 98 9.87 -20.56 15.83
N MET A 99 9.91 -20.34 14.52
CA MET A 99 10.04 -21.41 13.53
C MET A 99 11.50 -21.52 13.10
N SER A 100 12.09 -22.70 13.28
CA SER A 100 13.29 -23.16 12.59
C SER A 100 12.93 -24.39 11.74
N PRO A 101 13.65 -24.67 10.65
CA PRO A 101 13.09 -25.37 9.48
C PRO A 101 13.42 -26.86 9.50
N LEU A 102 12.46 -27.72 9.15
CA LEU A 102 12.77 -29.04 8.59
C LEU A 102 11.61 -29.61 7.76
N ARG A 103 12.02 -30.33 6.71
CA ARG A 103 11.22 -30.95 5.64
C ARG A 103 10.34 -32.12 6.11
N SER A 104 9.26 -32.31 5.35
CA SER A 104 8.59 -33.58 4.91
C SER A 104 8.29 -34.68 5.93
N SER A 105 7.00 -35.05 6.10
CA SER A 105 6.43 -36.37 5.72
C SER A 105 4.97 -36.53 6.21
N GLU A 106 4.13 -37.01 5.29
CA GLU A 106 2.93 -37.87 5.36
C GLU A 106 1.96 -37.89 6.56
N HIS A 107 0.67 -37.81 6.21
CA HIS A 107 -0.52 -38.44 6.82
C HIS A 107 -0.75 -38.32 8.33
N GLU A 108 -1.83 -37.61 8.70
CA GLU A 108 -2.86 -38.14 9.61
C GLU A 108 -4.08 -37.19 9.69
N GLU A 109 -5.23 -37.71 9.24
CA GLU A 109 -6.56 -37.18 9.54
C GLU A 109 -6.84 -37.32 11.04
N THR A 110 -6.30 -36.43 11.87
CA THR A 110 -6.58 -36.43 13.32
C THR A 110 -6.49 -35.05 13.96
N ASN A 111 -6.94 -34.01 13.24
CA ASN A 111 -7.03 -32.65 13.78
C ASN A 111 -8.46 -32.08 13.67
N MET A 112 -9.46 -32.83 14.12
CA MET A 112 -10.74 -32.23 14.51
C MET A 112 -10.72 -31.98 16.03
N PRO A 113 -10.78 -30.71 16.48
CA PRO A 113 -10.84 -30.40 17.91
C PRO A 113 -12.05 -31.10 18.54
N THR A 114 -11.80 -31.90 19.58
CA THR A 114 -12.86 -32.56 20.36
C THR A 114 -13.92 -31.53 20.77
N ILE A 115 -15.22 -31.89 20.77
CA ILE A 115 -16.36 -30.98 21.01
C ILE A 115 -16.18 -30.07 22.25
N HIS A 116 -15.51 -30.57 23.30
CA HIS A 116 -15.19 -29.81 24.51
C HIS A 116 -14.26 -28.60 24.23
N ASN A 117 -13.39 -28.68 23.24
CA ASN A 117 -12.47 -27.60 22.84
C ASN A 117 -13.15 -26.55 21.94
N LEU A 118 -14.32 -26.85 21.37
CA LEU A 118 -15.08 -25.90 20.54
C LEU A 118 -15.87 -24.90 21.38
N VAL A 119 -16.34 -25.29 22.58
CA VAL A 119 -17.17 -24.43 23.44
C VAL A 119 -16.44 -23.14 23.88
N PRO A 120 -15.18 -23.18 24.36
CA PRO A 120 -14.43 -21.98 24.68
C PRO A 120 -14.16 -21.12 23.44
N ILE A 121 -13.82 -21.74 22.31
CA ILE A 121 -13.54 -21.03 21.05
C ILE A 121 -14.79 -20.31 20.54
N ILE A 122 -15.94 -20.94 20.59
CA ILE A 122 -17.23 -20.34 20.19
C ILE A 122 -17.59 -19.19 21.13
N ASN A 123 -17.35 -19.35 22.43
CA ASN A 123 -17.60 -18.30 23.41
C ASN A 123 -16.65 -17.09 23.21
N ASP A 124 -15.36 -17.34 22.94
CA ASP A 124 -14.36 -16.31 22.64
C ASP A 124 -14.69 -15.60 21.32
N GLN A 125 -15.14 -16.34 20.31
CA GLN A 125 -15.65 -15.77 19.05
C GLN A 125 -16.90 -14.92 19.29
N SER A 126 -17.83 -15.36 20.14
CA SER A 126 -19.03 -14.61 20.50
C SER A 126 -18.67 -13.30 21.24
N GLN A 127 -17.69 -13.34 22.13
CA GLN A 127 -17.21 -12.15 22.85
C GLN A 127 -16.52 -11.18 21.89
N TYR A 128 -15.72 -11.68 20.96
CA TYR A 128 -15.08 -10.86 19.93
C TYR A 128 -16.10 -10.21 19.00
N ILE A 129 -17.15 -10.95 18.60
CA ILE A 129 -18.27 -10.40 17.82
C ILE A 129 -18.97 -9.29 18.59
N HIS A 130 -19.31 -9.50 19.87
CA HIS A 130 -19.93 -8.46 20.70
C HIS A 130 -19.05 -7.22 20.87
N HIS A 131 -17.74 -7.40 21.00
CA HIS A 131 -16.81 -6.29 21.06
C HIS A 131 -16.81 -5.48 19.75
N LEU A 132 -16.73 -6.15 18.60
CA LEU A 132 -16.82 -5.49 17.29
C LEU A 132 -18.18 -4.80 17.08
N GLU A 133 -19.28 -5.41 17.52
CA GLU A 133 -20.60 -4.80 17.48
C GLU A 133 -20.67 -3.52 18.33
N ALA A 134 -20.03 -3.52 19.50
CA ALA A 134 -19.94 -2.34 20.37
C ALA A 134 -19.07 -1.24 19.74
N GLU A 135 -17.95 -1.57 19.11
CA GLU A 135 -17.10 -0.59 18.40
C GLU A 135 -17.81 0.01 17.18
N VAL A 136 -18.55 -0.82 16.42
CA VAL A 136 -19.36 -0.35 15.29
C VAL A 136 -20.49 0.55 15.78
N LYS A 137 -21.13 0.21 16.91
CA LYS A 137 -22.16 1.04 17.53
C LYS A 137 -21.60 2.39 17.98
N PHE A 138 -20.44 2.39 18.65
CA PHE A 138 -19.73 3.61 19.04
C PHE A 138 -19.37 4.49 17.84
N CYS A 139 -18.80 3.91 16.77
CA CYS A 139 -18.49 4.65 15.55
C CYS A 139 -19.74 5.26 14.90
N LYS A 140 -20.86 4.53 14.88
CA LYS A 140 -22.14 5.05 14.36
C LYS A 140 -22.67 6.22 15.20
N GLU A 141 -22.58 6.12 16.52
CA GLU A 141 -23.02 7.17 17.44
C GLU A 141 -22.15 8.43 17.31
N GLU A 142 -20.82 8.28 17.22
CA GLU A 142 -19.88 9.39 17.02
C GLU A 142 -20.06 10.06 15.65
N LEU A 143 -20.23 9.28 14.58
CA LEU A 143 -20.51 9.83 13.25
C LEU A 143 -21.86 10.54 13.20
N SER A 144 -22.89 10.02 13.88
CA SER A 144 -24.18 10.68 14.03
C SER A 144 -24.05 12.00 14.80
N GLY A 145 -23.31 12.00 15.90
CA GLY A 145 -23.00 13.21 16.67
C GLY A 145 -22.20 14.24 15.87
N MET A 146 -21.25 13.79 15.05
CA MET A 146 -20.50 14.66 14.14
C MET A 146 -21.41 15.26 13.07
N LYS A 147 -22.29 14.46 12.46
CA LYS A 147 -23.29 14.93 11.50
C LYS A 147 -24.19 16.01 12.09
N ASN A 148 -24.67 15.83 13.33
CA ASN A 148 -25.51 16.82 14.01
C ASN A 148 -24.73 18.13 14.26
N ARG A 149 -23.47 18.04 14.71
CA ARG A 149 -22.61 19.23 14.89
C ARG A 149 -22.37 19.97 13.58
N VAL A 150 -22.07 19.26 12.50
CA VAL A 150 -21.90 19.85 11.17
C VAL A 150 -23.19 20.52 10.71
N GLN A 151 -24.35 19.89 10.91
CA GLN A 151 -25.64 20.47 10.53
C GLN A 151 -25.92 21.78 11.28
N VAL A 152 -25.61 21.87 12.57
CA VAL A 152 -25.72 23.12 13.34
C VAL A 152 -24.80 24.21 12.76
N VAL A 153 -23.54 23.88 12.46
CA VAL A 153 -22.58 24.83 11.87
C VAL A 153 -23.02 25.31 10.48
N VAL A 154 -23.63 24.44 9.67
CA VAL A 154 -24.19 24.82 8.37
C VAL A 154 -25.35 25.80 8.54
N LEU A 155 -26.31 25.50 9.43
CA LEU A 155 -27.44 26.39 9.70
C LEU A 155 -26.99 27.74 10.28
N ASP A 156 -25.99 27.73 11.17
CA ASP A 156 -25.39 28.95 11.70
C ASP A 156 -24.69 29.77 10.61
N ASN A 157 -23.96 29.13 9.69
CA ASN A 157 -23.35 29.80 8.54
C ASN A 157 -24.40 30.38 7.59
N GLU A 158 -25.47 29.66 7.31
CA GLU A 158 -26.58 30.16 6.49
C GLU A 158 -27.23 31.39 7.13
N ARG A 159 -27.45 31.38 8.45
CA ARG A 159 -27.95 32.54 9.20
C ARG A 159 -26.98 33.72 9.12
N LEU A 160 -25.69 33.51 9.39
CA LEU A 160 -24.67 34.56 9.31
C LEU A 160 -24.57 35.14 7.89
N GLN A 161 -24.72 34.30 6.87
CA GLN A 161 -24.71 34.76 5.49
C GLN A 161 -25.94 35.59 5.13
N GLN A 162 -27.11 35.27 5.70
CA GLN A 162 -28.31 36.11 5.58
C GLN A 162 -28.12 37.44 6.31
N GLU A 163 -27.56 37.42 7.52
CA GLU A 163 -27.29 38.61 8.34
C GLU A 163 -26.28 39.55 7.66
N LEU A 164 -25.22 39.01 7.05
CA LEU A 164 -24.29 39.78 6.24
C LEU A 164 -24.94 40.38 4.98
N LYS A 165 -25.90 39.67 4.35
CA LYS A 165 -26.65 40.20 3.21
C LYS A 165 -27.57 41.34 3.64
N SER A 166 -28.30 41.20 4.75
CA SER A 166 -29.14 42.27 5.28
C SER A 166 -28.31 43.46 5.73
N GLN A 167 -27.16 43.23 6.37
CA GLN A 167 -26.26 44.30 6.79
C GLN A 167 -25.71 45.08 5.60
N ARG A 168 -25.28 44.41 4.52
CA ARG A 168 -24.86 45.10 3.29
C ARG A 168 -25.99 45.89 2.65
N GLN A 169 -27.22 45.38 2.69
CA GLN A 169 -28.38 46.09 2.16
C GLN A 169 -28.71 47.31 3.02
N GLU A 170 -28.61 47.20 4.35
CA GLU A 170 -28.79 48.31 5.29
C GLU A 170 -27.68 49.37 5.14
N GLU A 171 -26.42 48.94 4.99
CA GLU A 171 -25.29 49.81 4.71
C GLU A 171 -25.45 50.54 3.37
N ALA A 172 -25.90 49.85 2.32
CA ALA A 172 -26.20 50.48 1.03
C ALA A 172 -27.36 51.50 1.13
N MET A 173 -28.42 51.20 1.89
CA MET A 173 -29.51 52.14 2.15
C MET A 173 -29.03 53.34 2.99
N ARG A 174 -28.12 53.12 3.94
CA ARG A 174 -27.51 54.17 4.79
C ARG A 174 -26.57 55.06 3.96
N GLU A 175 -25.77 54.48 3.07
CA GLU A 175 -24.95 55.22 2.10
C GLU A 175 -25.81 56.01 1.12
N GLN A 176 -26.92 55.44 0.63
CA GLN A 176 -27.85 56.15 -0.24
C GLN A 176 -28.55 57.30 0.49
N THR A 177 -28.91 57.12 1.76
CA THR A 177 -29.45 58.20 2.62
C THR A 177 -28.42 59.30 2.88
N LEU A 178 -27.14 58.96 3.04
CA LEU A 178 -26.04 59.93 3.18
C LEU A 178 -25.77 60.69 1.88
N LEU A 179 -25.87 60.04 0.72
CA LEU A 179 -25.76 60.66 -0.59
C LEU A 179 -26.93 61.62 -0.87
N ASP A 180 -28.15 61.26 -0.48
CA ASP A 180 -29.33 62.14 -0.60
C ASP A 180 -29.27 63.32 0.38
N ALA A 181 -28.73 63.12 1.59
CA ALA A 181 -28.48 64.20 2.56
C ALA A 181 -27.34 65.14 2.11
N SER A 182 -26.29 64.61 1.48
CA SER A 182 -25.16 65.37 0.93
C SER A 182 -25.57 66.16 -0.33
N GLY A 183 -26.41 65.57 -1.19
CA GLY A 183 -27.01 66.24 -2.35
C GLY A 183 -27.92 67.42 -2.01
N ASN A 184 -28.41 67.50 -0.76
CA ASN A 184 -29.22 68.62 -0.28
C ASN A 184 -28.38 69.79 0.31
N MET A 185 -27.14 69.54 0.72
CA MET A 185 -26.21 70.60 1.17
C MET A 185 -25.47 71.28 0.01
N GLN A 186 -25.41 70.65 -1.17
CA GLN A 186 -24.67 71.14 -2.34
C GLN A 186 -25.52 71.93 -3.35
N LYS A 187 -26.86 72.01 -3.16
CA LYS A 187 -27.77 72.83 -3.97
C LYS A 187 -27.96 74.28 -3.47
N SER A 188 -27.18 74.73 -2.48
CA SER A 188 -27.28 76.07 -1.91
C SER A 188 -26.31 77.10 -2.51
N TRP A 189 -25.27 76.71 -3.26
CA TRP A 189 -24.19 77.64 -3.63
C TRP A 189 -23.70 77.65 -5.07
N ILE A 190 -24.50 77.22 -6.05
CA ILE A 190 -24.18 77.47 -7.46
C ILE A 190 -25.45 77.86 -8.22
N THR A 191 -25.80 79.15 -8.15
CA THR A 191 -26.60 79.82 -9.18
C THR A 191 -25.75 80.96 -9.73
N THR A 192 -24.90 80.67 -10.73
CA THR A 192 -24.56 81.60 -11.83
C THR A 192 -23.79 80.81 -12.90
N GLY A 193 -24.29 80.81 -14.14
CA GLY A 193 -23.45 80.70 -15.34
C GLY A 193 -23.43 79.37 -16.10
N ASP A 194 -24.47 79.14 -16.90
CA ASP A 194 -24.49 78.73 -18.31
C ASP A 194 -23.58 77.62 -18.88
N ASP A 195 -24.29 76.57 -19.32
CA ASP A 195 -24.34 75.93 -20.65
C ASP A 195 -23.25 75.02 -21.25
N SER A 196 -23.80 73.91 -21.76
CA SER A 196 -23.38 73.02 -22.86
C SER A 196 -22.72 71.70 -22.44
N LYS A 197 -22.97 70.51 -23.02
CA LYS A 197 -23.95 69.94 -23.97
C LYS A 197 -23.49 68.46 -24.15
N MET A 198 -24.43 67.54 -24.41
CA MET A 198 -24.25 66.19 -25.01
C MET A 198 -23.63 65.09 -24.12
N GLU A 199 -24.34 64.01 -23.79
CA GLU A 199 -24.49 62.72 -24.54
C GLU A 199 -23.17 61.98 -24.79
N GLU A 200 -23.04 60.66 -24.81
CA GLU A 200 -23.93 59.51 -24.71
C GLU A 200 -23.04 58.28 -24.37
N ALA A 201 -23.68 57.16 -24.05
CA ALA A 201 -23.26 55.75 -24.16
C ALA A 201 -21.82 55.40 -24.61
N ASP A 202 -21.19 54.40 -23.97
CA ASP A 202 -21.38 53.02 -24.44
C ASP A 202 -20.78 51.91 -23.55
N LYS A 203 -21.32 50.72 -23.74
CA LYS A 203 -21.09 49.46 -23.02
C LYS A 203 -19.78 48.73 -23.40
N SER A 204 -19.35 47.87 -22.47
CA SER A 204 -18.74 46.55 -22.69
C SER A 204 -17.25 46.48 -23.08
N SER A 205 -16.39 46.03 -22.16
CA SER A 205 -15.91 44.62 -22.11
C SER A 205 -14.75 44.42 -21.12
N PHE A 206 -14.79 43.24 -20.49
CA PHE A 206 -13.76 42.41 -19.83
C PHE A 206 -12.35 42.94 -19.45
N SER A 207 -12.04 42.58 -18.20
CA SER A 207 -10.81 41.95 -17.67
C SER A 207 -9.49 42.72 -17.53
N HIS A 208 -8.93 42.55 -16.33
CA HIS A 208 -7.57 42.83 -15.87
C HIS A 208 -7.04 44.27 -15.91
N GLY A 209 -6.95 44.87 -14.71
CA GLY A 209 -6.15 46.09 -14.49
C GLY A 209 -6.50 46.92 -13.25
N LYS A 210 -7.14 46.34 -12.22
CA LYS A 210 -7.69 47.12 -11.09
C LYS A 210 -6.66 47.63 -10.07
N ALA A 211 -5.36 47.49 -10.34
CA ALA A 211 -4.28 47.97 -9.47
C ALA A 211 -3.68 49.32 -9.92
N ASP A 212 -3.80 49.70 -11.20
CA ASP A 212 -3.18 50.95 -11.70
C ASP A 212 -4.11 52.16 -11.69
N VAL A 213 -5.43 51.99 -11.83
CA VAL A 213 -6.38 53.13 -11.80
C VAL A 213 -6.48 53.76 -10.40
N LEU A 214 -6.35 52.97 -9.33
CA LEU A 214 -6.32 53.46 -7.95
C LEU A 214 -5.00 54.15 -7.58
N LYS A 215 -3.88 53.76 -8.21
CA LYS A 215 -2.59 54.42 -8.04
C LYS A 215 -2.53 55.76 -8.76
N ILE A 216 -3.10 55.86 -9.95
CA ILE A 216 -3.15 57.14 -10.69
C ILE A 216 -4.11 58.12 -10.00
N ALA A 217 -5.27 57.66 -9.50
CA ALA A 217 -6.19 58.50 -8.75
C ALA A 217 -5.56 59.00 -7.43
N SER A 218 -4.92 58.12 -6.64
CA SER A 218 -4.24 58.53 -5.39
C SER A 218 -2.99 59.39 -5.63
N ALA A 219 -2.25 59.19 -6.72
CA ALA A 219 -1.14 60.05 -7.11
C ALA A 219 -1.63 61.45 -7.51
N LEU A 220 -2.71 61.55 -8.28
CA LEU A 220 -3.31 62.83 -8.67
C LEU A 220 -3.88 63.59 -7.46
N GLU A 221 -4.47 62.87 -6.51
CA GLU A 221 -5.01 63.45 -5.27
C GLU A 221 -3.92 63.90 -4.31
N THR A 222 -2.82 63.16 -4.21
CA THR A 222 -1.65 63.58 -3.41
C THR A 222 -0.94 64.78 -4.01
N ASP A 223 -0.83 64.88 -5.33
CA ASP A 223 -0.25 66.06 -5.99
C ASP A 223 -1.18 67.28 -5.91
N LYS A 224 -2.50 67.07 -5.95
CA LYS A 224 -3.49 68.12 -5.67
C LYS A 224 -3.40 68.62 -4.23
N CYS A 225 -3.30 67.73 -3.23
CA CYS A 225 -3.11 68.12 -1.84
C CYS A 225 -1.80 68.87 -1.60
N LYS A 226 -0.71 68.51 -2.29
CA LYS A 226 0.56 69.26 -2.22
C LYS A 226 0.42 70.67 -2.78
N LEU A 227 -0.23 70.84 -3.93
CA LEU A 227 -0.49 72.15 -4.54
C LEU A 227 -1.37 73.03 -3.65
N GLU A 228 -2.39 72.45 -3.00
CA GLU A 228 -3.24 73.18 -2.05
C GLU A 228 -2.47 73.59 -0.80
N LEU A 229 -1.57 72.74 -0.28
CA LEU A 229 -0.68 73.06 0.83
C LEU A 229 0.29 74.20 0.48
N GLU A 230 0.86 74.18 -0.71
CA GLU A 230 1.78 75.21 -1.19
C GLU A 230 1.07 76.55 -1.38
N LYS A 231 -0.15 76.54 -1.94
CA LYS A 231 -1.00 77.73 -2.03
C LYS A 231 -1.38 78.29 -0.65
N LEU A 232 -1.66 77.41 0.31
CA LEU A 232 -1.95 77.81 1.69
C LEU A 232 -0.71 78.43 2.34
N LYS A 233 0.47 77.84 2.16
CA LYS A 233 1.74 78.37 2.65
C LYS A 233 2.01 79.78 2.12
N LEU A 234 1.90 79.99 0.81
CA LEU A 234 2.05 81.31 0.19
C LEU A 234 1.05 82.34 0.74
N THR A 235 -0.18 81.91 1.04
CA THR A 235 -1.20 82.78 1.62
C THR A 235 -0.85 83.19 3.06
N TYR A 236 -0.32 82.27 3.87
CA TYR A 236 0.15 82.58 5.23
C TYR A 236 1.40 83.45 5.23
N GLU A 237 2.30 83.23 4.27
CA GLU A 237 3.53 84.02 4.10
C GLU A 237 3.18 85.46 3.72
N ALA A 238 2.29 85.66 2.73
CA ALA A 238 1.78 86.99 2.37
C ALA A 238 1.05 87.69 3.53
N LYS A 239 0.25 86.96 4.32
CA LYS A 239 -0.39 87.51 5.54
C LYS A 239 0.65 87.91 6.59
N SER A 240 1.70 87.13 6.75
CA SER A 240 2.79 87.44 7.70
C SER A 240 3.56 88.68 7.26
N GLU A 241 3.89 88.80 5.97
CA GLU A 241 4.52 90.00 5.41
C GLU A 241 3.67 91.27 5.60
N ILE A 242 2.35 91.17 5.38
CA ILE A 242 1.42 92.29 5.62
C ILE A 242 1.43 92.69 7.10
N LEU A 243 1.33 91.73 8.03
CA LEU A 243 1.35 92.02 9.46
C LEU A 243 2.69 92.61 9.92
N GLU A 244 3.81 92.11 9.39
CA GLU A 244 5.13 92.66 9.65
C GLU A 244 5.28 94.09 9.12
N SER A 245 4.73 94.38 7.94
CA SER A 245 4.72 95.73 7.36
C SER A 245 3.89 96.70 8.22
N GLN A 246 2.73 96.27 8.72
CA GLN A 246 1.89 97.04 9.63
C GLN A 246 2.60 97.31 10.97
N LEU A 247 3.27 96.30 11.54
CA LEU A 247 4.05 96.47 12.76
C LEU A 247 5.23 97.45 12.56
N LYS A 248 5.90 97.41 11.41
CA LYS A 248 6.97 98.38 11.08
C LYS A 248 6.43 99.81 10.96
N LEU A 249 5.27 99.99 10.32
CA LEU A 249 4.60 101.28 10.20
C LEU A 249 4.20 101.83 11.58
N LEU A 250 3.51 101.02 12.39
CA LEU A 250 3.10 101.43 13.74
C LEU A 250 4.29 101.76 14.65
N ARG A 251 5.41 101.05 14.53
CA ARG A 251 6.64 101.38 15.25
C ARG A 251 7.23 102.72 14.81
N LYS A 252 7.18 103.02 13.51
CA LYS A 252 7.64 104.32 12.97
C LYS A 252 6.76 105.46 13.48
N ASP A 253 5.44 105.31 13.41
CA ASP A 253 4.49 106.31 13.89
C ASP A 253 4.64 106.54 15.40
N LEU A 254 4.87 105.48 16.18
CA LEU A 254 5.15 105.58 17.60
C LEU A 254 6.43 106.39 17.87
N ALA A 255 7.52 106.09 17.16
CA ALA A 255 8.79 106.82 17.30
C ALA A 255 8.64 108.31 16.91
N GLU A 256 7.87 108.61 15.86
CA GLU A 256 7.60 109.99 15.44
C GLU A 256 6.73 110.74 16.47
N SER A 257 5.72 110.09 17.05
CA SER A 257 4.92 110.67 18.13
C SER A 257 5.73 110.93 19.40
N GLN A 258 6.65 110.02 19.75
CA GLN A 258 7.55 110.19 20.89
C GLN A 258 8.48 111.39 20.68
N LYS A 259 9.08 111.51 19.49
CA LYS A 259 9.90 112.65 19.13
C LYS A 259 9.12 113.97 19.19
N ASN A 260 7.88 114.00 18.69
CA ASN A 260 7.04 115.19 18.78
C ASN A 260 6.72 115.58 20.23
N CYS A 261 6.49 114.60 21.11
CA CYS A 261 6.32 114.84 22.54
C CYS A 261 7.58 115.42 23.20
N GLU A 262 8.76 114.94 22.82
CA GLU A 262 10.05 115.47 23.29
C GLU A 262 10.27 116.92 22.82
N ASP A 263 10.04 117.22 21.54
CA ASP A 263 10.15 118.56 20.97
C ASP A 263 9.18 119.56 21.66
N LEU A 264 7.94 119.15 21.94
CA LEU A 264 6.97 119.98 22.66
C LEU A 264 7.40 120.22 24.11
N LYS A 265 7.98 119.22 24.77
CA LYS A 265 8.52 119.34 26.14
C LYS A 265 9.69 120.31 26.20
N GLU A 266 10.56 120.31 25.20
CA GLU A 266 11.66 121.29 25.10
C GLU A 266 11.14 122.71 24.84
N ARG A 267 10.15 122.88 23.97
CA ARG A 267 9.50 124.19 23.73
C ARG A 267 8.82 124.74 24.98
N LEU A 268 8.19 123.88 25.78
CA LEU A 268 7.58 124.27 27.06
C LEU A 268 8.66 124.79 28.03
N LYS A 269 9.75 124.03 28.22
CA LYS A 269 10.87 124.44 29.08
C LYS A 269 11.49 125.77 28.64
N HIS A 270 11.58 126.02 27.34
CA HIS A 270 12.06 127.30 26.80
C HIS A 270 11.12 128.46 27.17
N LYS A 271 9.80 128.27 27.04
CA LYS A 271 8.80 129.27 27.45
C LYS A 271 8.78 129.50 28.96
N GLU A 272 8.92 128.45 29.76
CA GLU A 272 9.03 128.54 31.22
C GLU A 272 10.27 129.32 31.64
N SER A 273 11.40 129.11 30.96
CA SER A 273 12.64 129.85 31.21
C SER A 273 12.51 131.35 30.84
N LEU A 274 11.81 131.66 29.75
CA LEU A 274 11.48 133.04 29.34
C LEU A 274 10.54 133.74 30.34
N LEU A 275 9.58 133.02 30.92
CA LEU A 275 8.68 133.55 31.94
C LEU A 275 9.41 133.75 33.27
N ALA A 276 10.32 132.84 33.65
CA ALA A 276 11.13 132.99 34.87
C ALA A 276 12.12 134.17 34.80
N ALA A 277 12.64 134.51 33.62
CA ALA A 277 13.54 135.65 33.42
C ALA A 277 12.85 137.02 33.47
N ASN A 278 11.54 137.08 33.19
CA ASN A 278 10.77 138.34 33.10
C ASN A 278 10.21 138.86 34.44
N ILE A 279 10.40 138.14 35.55
CA ILE A 279 9.78 138.45 36.85
C ILE A 279 10.79 139.02 37.88
N SER A 280 12.08 139.12 37.53
CA SER A 280 13.10 139.76 38.37
C SER A 280 13.15 141.27 38.14
N ASN A 281 12.78 142.06 39.14
CA ASN A 281 12.93 143.53 39.29
C ASN A 281 11.72 144.41 38.99
N ARG A 282 10.64 144.29 39.78
CA ARG A 282 9.80 145.45 40.17
C ARG A 282 9.30 145.32 41.61
N VAL A 283 10.13 145.70 42.57
CA VAL A 283 9.68 145.98 43.95
C VAL A 283 9.24 147.44 43.98
N GLY A 284 7.96 147.69 43.80
CA GLY A 284 7.37 149.02 43.74
C GLY A 284 7.11 149.59 45.13
N GLY A 285 8.02 150.42 45.64
CA GLY A 285 7.75 151.31 46.77
C GLY A 285 6.94 152.52 46.30
N LEU A 286 5.81 152.79 46.94
CA LEU A 286 4.88 153.87 46.58
C LEU A 286 5.43 155.23 47.06
N CYS A 287 5.40 156.24 46.19
CA CYS A 287 5.82 157.60 46.53
C CYS A 287 4.83 158.26 47.52
N LEU A 288 5.23 159.35 48.19
CA LEU A 288 4.42 160.00 49.24
C LEU A 288 2.97 160.34 48.81
N LYS A 289 2.75 160.68 47.54
CA LYS A 289 1.40 160.90 46.96
C LYS A 289 0.63 159.59 46.77
N CYS A 290 1.30 158.51 46.42
CA CYS A 290 0.71 157.17 46.29
C CYS A 290 0.43 156.53 47.66
N ALA A 291 1.26 156.75 48.67
CA ALA A 291 0.97 156.35 50.05
C ALA A 291 -0.20 157.15 50.66
N GLN A 292 -0.36 158.43 50.30
CA GLN A 292 -1.55 159.22 50.65
C GLN A 292 -2.80 158.80 49.87
N HIS A 293 -2.66 158.44 48.58
CA HIS A 293 -3.77 157.86 47.81
C HIS A 293 -4.16 156.48 48.34
N GLU A 294 -3.19 155.65 48.74
CA GLU A 294 -3.41 154.33 49.30
C GLU A 294 -3.99 154.42 50.72
N ALA A 295 -3.64 155.43 51.53
CA ALA A 295 -4.31 155.69 52.82
C ALA A 295 -5.78 156.11 52.65
N VAL A 296 -6.10 156.90 51.63
CA VAL A 296 -7.49 157.29 51.30
C VAL A 296 -8.27 156.14 50.67
N LEU A 297 -7.65 155.37 49.76
CA LEU A 297 -8.25 154.17 49.17
C LEU A 297 -8.41 153.05 50.21
N SER A 298 -7.49 152.89 51.17
CA SER A 298 -7.63 151.93 52.27
C SER A 298 -8.85 152.22 53.13
N GLN A 299 -9.26 153.49 53.24
CA GLN A 299 -10.43 153.89 54.03
C GLN A 299 -11.76 153.79 53.26
N THR A 300 -11.75 153.88 51.93
CA THR A 300 -12.97 153.80 51.09
C THR A 300 -13.15 152.46 50.33
N HIS A 301 -12.07 151.71 50.09
CA HIS A 301 -12.06 150.41 49.38
C HIS A 301 -11.95 149.19 50.29
N ASN A 302 -11.98 149.36 51.63
CA ASN A 302 -12.02 148.23 52.58
C ASN A 302 -13.08 147.17 52.19
N ASN A 303 -14.26 147.60 51.72
CA ASN A 303 -15.32 146.69 51.28
C ASN A 303 -14.95 145.89 50.01
N VAL A 304 -14.28 146.51 49.03
CA VAL A 304 -13.82 145.83 47.79
C VAL A 304 -12.70 144.83 48.09
N HIS A 305 -11.79 145.17 49.02
CA HIS A 305 -10.76 144.25 49.49
C HIS A 305 -11.35 143.07 50.25
N ILE A 306 -12.34 143.30 51.14
CA ILE A 306 -13.06 142.23 51.84
C ILE A 306 -13.74 141.28 50.83
N GLN A 307 -14.48 141.80 49.84
CA GLN A 307 -15.11 140.96 48.80
C GLN A 307 -14.10 140.15 47.97
N THR A 308 -12.92 140.72 47.71
CA THR A 308 -11.84 140.02 47.00
C THR A 308 -11.22 138.93 47.88
N ILE A 309 -11.01 139.20 49.17
CA ILE A 309 -10.54 138.22 50.15
C ILE A 309 -11.56 137.08 50.28
N GLU A 310 -12.85 137.37 50.38
CA GLU A 310 -13.92 136.36 50.44
C GLU A 310 -13.95 135.49 49.18
N ARG A 311 -13.82 136.09 47.98
CA ARG A 311 -13.74 135.33 46.72
C ARG A 311 -12.52 134.41 46.68
N LEU A 312 -11.34 134.93 47.01
CA LEU A 312 -10.11 134.14 47.06
C LEU A 312 -10.17 133.05 48.14
N THR A 313 -10.82 133.33 49.27
CA THR A 313 -11.05 132.37 50.35
C THR A 313 -11.94 131.24 49.85
N LYS A 314 -13.02 131.56 49.13
CA LYS A 314 -13.90 130.58 48.50
C LYS A 314 -13.19 129.76 47.43
N GLU A 315 -12.45 130.39 46.51
CA GLU A 315 -11.66 129.68 45.49
C GLU A 315 -10.62 128.75 46.12
N ARG A 316 -9.97 129.19 47.21
CA ARG A 316 -9.07 128.34 48.00
C ARG A 316 -9.79 127.17 48.64
N ASP A 317 -10.95 127.39 49.23
CA ASP A 317 -11.75 126.33 49.85
C ASP A 317 -12.25 125.33 48.80
N ASP A 318 -12.73 125.79 47.64
CA ASP A 318 -13.14 124.96 46.51
C ASP A 318 -11.95 124.13 45.97
N LEU A 319 -10.77 124.73 45.82
CA LEU A 319 -9.54 124.03 45.43
C LEU A 319 -9.08 123.02 46.48
N MET A 320 -9.19 123.36 47.77
CA MET A 320 -8.89 122.44 48.86
C MET A 320 -9.85 121.25 48.85
N SER A 321 -11.15 121.48 48.65
CA SER A 321 -12.15 120.42 48.49
C SER A 321 -11.87 119.53 47.28
N ALA A 322 -11.52 120.12 46.13
CA ALA A 322 -11.14 119.37 44.93
C ALA A 322 -9.87 118.54 45.16
N LEU A 323 -8.86 119.11 45.83
CA LEU A 323 -7.62 118.42 46.17
C LEU A 323 -7.85 117.27 47.15
N VAL A 324 -8.71 117.45 48.17
CA VAL A 324 -9.11 116.36 49.07
C VAL A 324 -9.83 115.25 48.31
N SER A 325 -10.74 115.60 47.40
CA SER A 325 -11.44 114.63 46.53
C SER A 325 -10.50 113.88 45.58
N MET A 326 -9.52 114.58 44.99
CA MET A 326 -8.50 113.95 44.15
C MET A 326 -7.59 113.03 44.96
N ARG A 327 -7.23 113.41 46.19
CA ARG A 327 -6.46 112.53 47.10
C ARG A 327 -7.24 111.28 47.50
N SER A 328 -8.54 111.40 47.81
CA SER A 328 -9.36 110.23 48.10
C SER A 328 -9.51 109.32 46.88
N SER A 329 -9.74 109.89 45.69
CA SER A 329 -9.80 109.13 44.45
C SER A 329 -8.47 108.41 44.14
N LEU A 330 -7.34 109.08 44.36
CA LEU A 330 -6.01 108.48 44.21
C LEU A 330 -5.82 107.30 45.18
N ALA A 331 -6.23 107.44 46.44
CA ALA A 331 -6.17 106.36 47.42
C ALA A 331 -7.04 105.17 47.00
N ASP A 332 -8.26 105.41 46.49
CA ASP A 332 -9.14 104.35 45.98
C ASP A 332 -8.53 103.64 44.75
N MET A 333 -7.87 104.40 43.86
CA MET A 333 -7.15 103.84 42.71
C MET A 333 -5.99 102.96 43.16
N GLN A 334 -5.18 103.42 44.12
CA GLN A 334 -4.09 102.65 44.69
C GLN A 334 -4.57 101.37 45.39
N GLN A 335 -5.68 101.42 46.13
CA GLN A 335 -6.26 100.23 46.76
C GLN A 335 -6.78 99.22 45.73
N ARG A 336 -7.43 99.70 44.66
CA ARG A 336 -7.87 98.82 43.56
C ARG A 336 -6.70 98.23 42.79
N GLU A 337 -5.65 99.00 42.54
CA GLU A 337 -4.40 98.50 41.93
C GLU A 337 -3.75 97.42 42.80
N ALA A 338 -3.63 97.64 44.11
CA ALA A 338 -3.09 96.64 45.04
C ALA A 338 -3.95 95.36 45.08
N SER A 339 -5.28 95.51 45.07
CA SER A 339 -6.21 94.38 45.02
C SER A 339 -6.10 93.60 43.70
N ALA A 340 -5.99 94.30 42.57
CA ALA A 340 -5.79 93.69 41.26
C ALA A 340 -4.43 92.99 41.16
N TYR A 341 -3.38 93.57 41.73
CA TYR A 341 -2.05 92.97 41.79
C TYR A 341 -2.07 91.64 42.57
N GLU A 342 -2.69 91.59 43.74
CA GLU A 342 -2.81 90.34 44.50
C GLU A 342 -3.67 89.28 43.77
N GLN A 343 -4.73 89.69 43.07
CA GLN A 343 -5.51 88.77 42.24
C GLN A 343 -4.68 88.19 41.09
N VAL A 344 -3.90 89.02 40.39
CA VAL A 344 -3.00 88.56 39.32
C VAL A 344 -1.96 87.60 39.88
N LYS A 345 -1.37 87.92 41.04
CA LYS A 345 -0.40 87.05 41.72
C LYS A 345 -1.02 85.68 42.06
N GLN A 346 -2.22 85.65 42.64
CA GLN A 346 -2.92 84.40 42.93
C GLN A 346 -3.24 83.62 41.65
N ALA A 347 -3.71 84.29 40.60
CA ALA A 347 -3.99 83.65 39.32
C ALA A 347 -2.72 83.05 38.69
N VAL A 348 -1.58 83.75 38.75
CA VAL A 348 -0.28 83.23 38.29
C VAL A 348 0.10 81.98 39.09
N CYS A 349 0.06 82.00 40.42
CA CYS A 349 0.36 80.81 41.23
C CYS A 349 -0.55 79.62 40.87
N MET A 350 -1.86 79.83 40.73
CA MET A 350 -2.80 78.76 40.35
C MET A 350 -2.52 78.18 38.97
N THR A 351 -2.15 79.04 38.01
CA THR A 351 -1.79 78.60 36.65
C THR A 351 -0.47 77.84 36.61
N GLU A 352 0.53 78.26 37.39
CA GLU A 352 1.80 77.54 37.57
C GLU A 352 1.59 76.15 38.18
N GLU A 353 0.79 76.04 39.24
CA GLU A 353 0.42 74.75 39.85
C GLU A 353 -0.29 73.83 38.86
N ALA A 354 -1.25 74.36 38.10
CA ALA A 354 -1.94 73.60 37.05
C ALA A 354 -0.99 73.16 35.93
N CYS A 355 -0.05 74.02 35.53
CA CYS A 355 0.99 73.68 34.54
C CYS A 355 1.94 72.59 35.06
N PHE A 356 2.30 72.63 36.34
CA PHE A 356 3.12 71.60 36.96
C PHE A 356 2.42 70.24 36.97
N GLU A 357 1.18 70.17 37.47
CA GLU A 357 0.42 68.92 37.49
C GLU A 357 0.13 68.40 36.06
N LYS A 358 -0.16 69.27 35.10
CA LYS A 358 -0.26 68.90 33.68
C LYS A 358 1.03 68.25 33.17
N THR A 359 2.18 68.84 33.47
CA THR A 359 3.49 68.33 33.03
C THR A 359 3.78 66.96 33.65
N LYS A 360 3.47 66.79 34.93
CA LYS A 360 3.60 65.52 35.64
C LYS A 360 2.74 64.41 35.02
N VAL A 361 1.47 64.70 34.71
CA VAL A 361 0.58 63.75 34.02
C VAL A 361 1.10 63.43 32.62
N LEU A 362 1.59 64.42 31.86
CA LEU A 362 2.16 64.19 30.53
C LEU A 362 3.36 63.23 30.58
N ILE A 363 4.27 63.42 31.53
CA ILE A 363 5.42 62.53 31.73
C ILE A 363 4.95 61.11 32.05
N GLN A 364 3.97 60.95 32.94
CA GLN A 364 3.42 59.63 33.28
C GLN A 364 2.76 58.96 32.07
N CYS A 365 1.99 59.72 31.27
CA CYS A 365 1.40 59.21 30.03
C CYS A 365 2.47 58.78 29.03
N GLU A 366 3.57 59.52 28.89
CA GLU A 366 4.67 59.18 27.99
C GLU A 366 5.43 57.93 28.45
N GLN A 367 5.68 57.80 29.76
CA GLN A 367 6.23 56.57 30.34
C GLN A 367 5.35 55.36 30.04
N LEU A 368 4.04 55.45 30.28
CA LEU A 368 3.10 54.36 29.98
C LEU A 368 3.04 54.05 28.48
N LYS A 369 3.06 55.06 27.61
CA LYS A 369 3.13 54.88 26.15
C LYS A 369 4.41 54.14 25.74
N SER A 370 5.55 54.52 26.31
CA SER A 370 6.84 53.87 26.02
C SER A 370 6.87 52.40 26.46
N GLU A 371 6.28 52.09 27.62
CA GLU A 371 6.18 50.72 28.13
C GLU A 371 5.21 49.89 27.28
N LEU A 372 4.06 50.45 26.88
CA LEU A 372 3.15 49.79 25.94
C LEU A 372 3.84 49.50 24.61
N ALA A 373 4.55 50.47 24.04
CA ALA A 373 5.31 50.27 22.80
C ALA A 373 6.36 49.16 22.95
N ARG A 374 7.07 49.12 24.08
CA ARG A 374 8.05 48.06 24.39
C ARG A 374 7.39 46.68 24.51
N GLN A 375 6.21 46.59 25.12
CA GLN A 375 5.47 45.32 25.20
C GLN A 375 4.95 44.88 23.83
N THR A 376 4.43 45.81 23.03
CA THR A 376 4.01 45.53 21.64
C THR A 376 5.17 45.03 20.80
N ASP A 377 6.36 45.65 20.87
CA ASP A 377 7.55 45.19 20.15
C ASP A 377 7.99 43.78 20.58
N ARG A 378 7.97 43.49 21.88
CA ARG A 378 8.28 42.13 22.39
C ARG A 378 7.30 41.09 21.87
N LEU A 379 5.99 41.36 21.94
CA LEU A 379 4.97 40.44 21.44
C LEU A 379 5.05 40.27 19.92
N GLN A 380 5.34 41.34 19.18
CA GLN A 380 5.52 41.28 17.73
C GLN A 380 6.73 40.43 17.35
N LYS A 381 7.86 40.58 18.06
CA LYS A 381 9.06 39.74 17.87
C LYS A 381 8.78 38.28 18.18
N GLU A 382 8.13 37.98 19.30
CA GLU A 382 7.77 36.60 19.64
C GLU A 382 6.79 36.01 18.61
N LEU A 383 5.79 36.77 18.17
CA LEU A 383 4.87 36.34 17.11
C LEU A 383 5.61 36.02 15.81
N SER A 384 6.57 36.87 15.41
CA SER A 384 7.39 36.64 14.22
C SER A 384 8.28 35.40 14.35
N SER A 385 8.92 35.20 15.51
CA SER A 385 9.73 34.02 15.84
C SER A 385 8.88 32.74 15.77
N GLN A 386 7.67 32.76 16.35
CA GLN A 386 6.73 31.63 16.28
C GLN A 386 6.18 31.39 14.87
N GLN A 387 6.04 32.44 14.05
CA GLN A 387 5.67 32.29 12.64
C GLN A 387 6.80 31.64 11.84
N GLU A 388 8.04 32.09 12.04
CA GLU A 388 9.23 31.52 11.39
C GLU A 388 9.47 30.06 11.81
N LYS A 389 9.34 29.75 13.10
CA LYS A 389 9.42 28.37 13.61
C LYS A 389 8.35 27.47 13.00
N ARG A 390 7.10 27.92 12.93
CA ARG A 390 6.03 27.16 12.26
C ARG A 390 6.28 27.01 10.76
N ALA A 391 6.87 28.00 10.10
CA ALA A 391 7.22 27.92 8.69
C ALA A 391 8.34 26.89 8.45
N SER A 392 9.39 26.90 9.27
CA SER A 392 10.49 25.94 9.18
C SER A 392 10.06 24.51 9.49
N GLU A 393 9.21 24.30 10.51
CA GLU A 393 8.61 22.99 10.81
C GLU A 393 7.74 22.48 9.65
N LYS A 394 6.91 23.35 9.05
CA LYS A 394 6.11 23.00 7.87
C LYS A 394 6.99 22.61 6.68
N ASP A 395 8.08 23.32 6.44
CA ASP A 395 8.98 23.01 5.33
C ASP A 395 9.79 21.74 5.58
N MET A 396 10.18 21.46 6.82
CA MET A 396 10.77 20.17 7.20
C MET A 396 9.77 19.02 6.96
N MET A 397 8.54 19.17 7.44
CA MET A 397 7.48 18.18 7.22
C MET A 397 7.24 17.94 5.73
N LYS A 398 7.16 18.99 4.90
CA LYS A 398 7.02 18.85 3.44
C LYS A 398 8.18 18.06 2.83
N LYS A 399 9.42 18.34 3.24
CA LYS A 399 10.61 17.62 2.74
C LYS A 399 10.56 16.15 3.11
N ASP A 400 10.14 15.81 4.33
CA ASP A 400 10.04 14.42 4.76
C ASP A 400 8.90 13.69 4.04
N MET A 401 7.74 14.34 3.87
CA MET A 401 6.65 13.80 3.04
C MET A 401 7.09 13.59 1.58
N GLU A 402 7.93 14.46 1.01
CA GLU A 402 8.48 14.26 -0.34
C GLU A 402 9.43 13.07 -0.39
N LYS A 403 10.31 12.90 0.61
CA LYS A 403 11.22 11.74 0.71
C LYS A 403 10.44 10.43 0.83
N GLU A 404 9.40 10.40 1.66
CA GLU A 404 8.53 9.23 1.81
C GLU A 404 7.79 8.91 0.50
N ARG A 405 7.28 9.94 -0.19
CA ARG A 405 6.64 9.78 -1.49
C ARG A 405 7.61 9.23 -2.53
N GLU A 406 8.84 9.73 -2.57
CA GLU A 406 9.86 9.25 -3.52
C GLU A 406 10.32 7.82 -3.21
N SER A 407 10.45 7.47 -1.93
CA SER A 407 10.70 6.08 -1.49
C SER A 407 9.57 5.15 -1.93
N MET A 408 8.32 5.59 -1.78
CA MET A 408 7.16 4.82 -2.22
C MET A 408 7.08 4.70 -3.74
N ARG A 409 7.38 5.76 -4.50
CA ARG A 409 7.49 5.72 -5.98
C ARG A 409 8.55 4.72 -6.41
N SER A 410 9.73 4.74 -5.79
CA SER A 410 10.82 3.80 -6.08
C SER A 410 10.41 2.34 -5.82
N LYS A 411 9.74 2.07 -4.70
CA LYS A 411 9.18 0.74 -4.40
C LYS A 411 8.11 0.32 -5.40
N MET A 412 7.24 1.23 -5.79
CA MET A 412 6.20 0.98 -6.80
C MET A 412 6.82 0.62 -8.15
N LEU A 413 7.82 1.35 -8.60
CA LEU A 413 8.55 1.04 -9.84
C LEU A 413 9.23 -0.33 -9.78
N ALA A 414 9.88 -0.67 -8.67
CA ALA A 414 10.48 -1.99 -8.48
C ALA A 414 9.44 -3.12 -8.51
N LEU A 415 8.29 -2.93 -7.86
CA LEU A 415 7.19 -3.89 -7.91
C LEU A 415 6.60 -4.02 -9.32
N SER A 416 6.42 -2.91 -10.04
CA SER A 416 5.96 -2.94 -11.45
C SER A 416 6.94 -3.69 -12.36
N GLN A 417 8.25 -3.52 -12.16
CA GLN A 417 9.26 -4.28 -12.88
C GLN A 417 9.18 -5.78 -12.56
N ASN A 418 9.00 -6.14 -11.28
CA ASN A 418 8.83 -7.54 -10.87
C ASN A 418 7.55 -8.16 -11.46
N ILE A 419 6.44 -7.41 -11.51
CA ILE A 419 5.19 -7.85 -12.14
C ILE A 419 5.44 -8.14 -13.63
N ALA A 420 6.06 -7.22 -14.37
CA ALA A 420 6.36 -7.42 -15.79
C ALA A 420 7.28 -8.65 -16.03
N GLN A 421 8.24 -8.89 -15.14
CA GLN A 421 9.10 -10.09 -15.21
C GLN A 421 8.31 -11.38 -14.95
N LEU A 422 7.40 -11.38 -13.98
CA LEU A 422 6.55 -12.53 -13.68
C LEU A 422 5.55 -12.79 -14.81
N GLU A 423 4.95 -11.76 -15.39
CA GLU A 423 4.08 -11.86 -16.57
C GLU A 423 4.82 -12.52 -17.74
N ALA A 424 6.03 -12.05 -18.06
CA ALA A 424 6.85 -12.65 -19.12
C ALA A 424 7.21 -14.13 -18.84
N GLN A 425 7.45 -14.49 -17.58
CA GLN A 425 7.68 -15.89 -17.19
C GLN A 425 6.41 -16.74 -17.35
N VAL A 426 5.25 -16.22 -16.96
CA VAL A 426 3.97 -16.91 -17.15
C VAL A 426 3.69 -17.13 -18.64
N GLU A 427 3.93 -16.13 -19.49
CA GLU A 427 3.78 -16.27 -20.94
C GLU A 427 4.74 -17.32 -21.52
N LYS A 428 5.99 -17.36 -21.04
CA LYS A 428 6.97 -18.38 -21.45
C LYS A 428 6.50 -19.79 -21.09
N VAL A 429 6.13 -20.01 -19.82
CA VAL A 429 5.63 -21.32 -19.35
C VAL A 429 4.34 -21.71 -20.07
N THR A 430 3.47 -20.75 -20.36
CA THR A 430 2.24 -20.99 -21.12
C THR A 430 2.55 -21.47 -22.54
N ARG A 431 3.52 -20.85 -23.23
CA ARG A 431 3.97 -21.29 -24.56
C ARG A 431 4.58 -22.69 -24.51
N GLU A 432 5.42 -22.97 -23.53
CA GLU A 432 6.02 -24.30 -23.34
C GLU A 432 4.96 -25.37 -23.05
N LYS A 433 3.97 -25.06 -22.19
CA LYS A 433 2.82 -25.93 -21.90
C LYS A 433 2.03 -26.24 -23.17
N VAL A 434 1.71 -25.23 -23.99
CA VAL A 434 0.97 -25.44 -25.25
C VAL A 434 1.79 -26.32 -26.21
N SER A 435 3.10 -26.08 -26.33
CA SER A 435 3.97 -26.94 -27.15
C SER A 435 3.97 -28.39 -26.67
N ALA A 436 4.01 -28.63 -25.35
CA ALA A 436 3.96 -29.97 -24.78
C ALA A 436 2.60 -30.64 -25.01
N ILE A 437 1.50 -29.90 -24.89
CA ILE A 437 0.15 -30.40 -25.21
C ILE A 437 0.07 -30.82 -26.67
N ASN A 438 0.53 -29.99 -27.60
CA ASN A 438 0.52 -30.33 -29.03
C ASN A 438 1.35 -31.60 -29.33
N GLN A 439 2.50 -31.78 -28.67
CA GLN A 439 3.30 -33.01 -28.79
C GLN A 439 2.57 -34.24 -28.25
N LEU A 440 1.87 -34.10 -27.12
CA LEU A 440 1.07 -35.19 -26.56
C LEU A 440 -0.10 -35.56 -27.48
N GLU A 441 -0.80 -34.56 -28.04
CA GLU A 441 -1.87 -34.77 -29.02
C GLU A 441 -1.36 -35.48 -30.28
N GLU A 442 -0.18 -35.09 -30.78
CA GLU A 442 0.45 -35.76 -31.92
C GLU A 442 0.78 -37.23 -31.60
N ILE A 443 1.42 -37.50 -30.46
CA ILE A 443 1.72 -38.87 -30.01
C ILE A 443 0.44 -39.68 -29.84
N GLN A 444 -0.60 -39.09 -29.24
CA GLN A 444 -1.89 -39.74 -29.06
C GLN A 444 -2.55 -40.08 -30.40
N SER A 445 -2.53 -39.16 -31.38
CA SER A 445 -3.04 -39.41 -32.73
C SER A 445 -2.28 -40.53 -33.45
N ARG A 446 -0.96 -40.59 -33.26
CA ARG A 446 -0.12 -41.67 -33.80
C ARG A 446 -0.46 -43.01 -33.13
N LEU A 447 -0.62 -43.02 -31.81
CA LEU A 447 -0.98 -44.23 -31.07
C LEU A 447 -2.35 -44.76 -31.51
N THR A 448 -3.36 -43.91 -31.62
CA THR A 448 -4.69 -44.33 -32.08
C THR A 448 -4.64 -44.86 -33.52
N SER A 449 -3.85 -44.25 -34.41
CA SER A 449 -3.66 -44.79 -35.77
C SER A 449 -3.00 -46.17 -35.76
N GLN A 450 -1.99 -46.39 -34.91
CA GLN A 450 -1.34 -47.69 -34.76
C GLN A 450 -2.29 -48.75 -34.15
N GLU A 451 -3.10 -48.37 -33.16
CA GLU A 451 -4.12 -49.26 -32.58
C GLU A 451 -5.15 -49.70 -33.63
N MET A 452 -5.57 -48.80 -34.52
CA MET A 452 -6.45 -49.14 -35.64
C MET A 452 -5.78 -50.12 -36.61
N ASP A 453 -4.50 -49.89 -36.96
CA ASP A 453 -3.74 -50.78 -37.84
C ASP A 453 -3.54 -52.17 -37.23
N VAL A 454 -3.17 -52.25 -35.95
CA VAL A 454 -3.06 -53.51 -35.21
C VAL A 454 -4.41 -54.23 -35.18
N THR A 455 -5.51 -53.51 -34.92
CA THR A 455 -6.85 -54.09 -34.93
C THR A 455 -7.21 -54.66 -36.30
N LYS A 456 -6.85 -53.96 -37.39
CA LYS A 456 -7.05 -54.42 -38.77
C LYS A 456 -6.25 -55.68 -39.07
N VAL A 457 -4.95 -55.71 -38.73
CA VAL A 457 -4.07 -56.88 -38.92
C VAL A 457 -4.55 -58.07 -38.08
N CYS A 458 -4.97 -57.86 -36.83
CA CYS A 458 -5.57 -58.89 -35.99
C CYS A 458 -6.89 -59.42 -36.57
N GLY A 459 -7.70 -58.56 -37.20
CA GLY A 459 -8.87 -58.96 -37.97
C GLY A 459 -8.52 -59.88 -39.13
N GLU A 460 -7.57 -59.46 -39.96
CA GLU A 460 -7.10 -60.23 -41.13
C GLU A 460 -6.50 -61.57 -40.72
N MET A 461 -5.62 -61.59 -39.72
CA MET A 461 -5.01 -62.82 -39.21
C MET A 461 -6.07 -63.81 -38.71
N ARG A 462 -7.10 -63.34 -38.00
CA ARG A 462 -8.22 -64.20 -37.58
C ARG A 462 -9.00 -64.75 -38.77
N TYR A 463 -9.23 -63.92 -39.78
CA TYR A 463 -9.89 -64.36 -41.01
C TYR A 463 -9.06 -65.44 -41.73
N GLN A 464 -7.76 -65.22 -41.95
CA GLN A 464 -6.85 -66.19 -42.56
C GLN A 464 -6.73 -67.48 -41.76
N LEU A 465 -6.63 -67.39 -40.43
CA LEU A 465 -6.62 -68.55 -39.54
C LEU A 465 -7.91 -69.36 -39.66
N ASN A 466 -9.07 -68.71 -39.69
CA ASN A 466 -10.35 -69.40 -39.88
C ASN A 466 -10.45 -70.05 -41.25
N LYS A 467 -9.97 -69.37 -42.30
CA LYS A 467 -9.95 -69.91 -43.66
C LYS A 467 -9.08 -71.17 -43.77
N THR A 468 -7.85 -71.10 -43.27
CA THR A 468 -6.92 -72.24 -43.25
C THR A 468 -7.44 -73.39 -42.39
N LYS A 469 -8.08 -73.09 -41.26
CA LYS A 469 -8.75 -74.11 -40.43
C LYS A 469 -9.87 -74.82 -41.21
N MET A 470 -10.73 -74.08 -41.90
CA MET A 470 -11.79 -74.66 -42.74
C MET A 470 -11.22 -75.55 -43.84
N ASP A 471 -10.18 -75.08 -44.56
CA ASP A 471 -9.55 -75.84 -45.63
C ASP A 471 -8.86 -77.11 -45.09
N LYS A 472 -8.23 -77.02 -43.91
CA LYS A 472 -7.67 -78.18 -43.19
C LYS A 472 -8.75 -79.19 -42.81
N ASP A 473 -9.86 -78.74 -42.21
CA ASP A 473 -10.95 -79.60 -41.76
C ASP A 473 -11.59 -80.35 -42.95
N GLU A 474 -11.70 -79.71 -44.13
CA GLU A 474 -12.16 -80.35 -45.37
C GLU A 474 -11.14 -81.38 -45.89
N ALA A 475 -9.84 -81.03 -45.96
CA ALA A 475 -8.81 -81.99 -46.36
C ALA A 475 -8.73 -83.21 -45.42
N GLU A 476 -8.90 -83.01 -44.11
CA GLU A 476 -8.98 -84.11 -43.14
C GLU A 476 -10.22 -84.99 -43.36
N LYS A 477 -11.36 -84.41 -43.75
CA LYS A 477 -12.57 -85.14 -44.09
C LYS A 477 -12.38 -85.97 -45.35
N GLU A 478 -11.85 -85.39 -46.43
CA GLU A 478 -11.51 -86.11 -47.66
C GLU A 478 -10.54 -87.27 -47.37
N HIS A 479 -9.48 -87.02 -46.61
CA HIS A 479 -8.53 -88.06 -46.23
C HIS A 479 -9.18 -89.19 -45.40
N ARG A 480 -10.12 -88.86 -44.50
CA ARG A 480 -10.91 -89.87 -43.77
C ARG A 480 -11.77 -90.71 -44.73
N GLU A 481 -12.40 -90.09 -45.72
CA GLU A 481 -13.20 -90.77 -46.74
C GLU A 481 -12.35 -91.69 -47.63
N TYR A 482 -11.20 -91.21 -48.11
CA TYR A 482 -10.24 -92.01 -48.88
C TYR A 482 -9.72 -93.21 -48.08
N ARG A 483 -9.35 -93.01 -46.81
CA ARG A 483 -8.93 -94.12 -45.94
C ARG A 483 -10.05 -95.14 -45.75
N ALA A 484 -11.28 -94.69 -45.52
CA ALA A 484 -12.43 -95.59 -45.38
C ALA A 484 -12.73 -96.35 -46.68
N LYS A 485 -12.62 -95.70 -47.84
CA LYS A 485 -12.77 -96.35 -49.16
C LYS A 485 -11.68 -97.41 -49.38
N THR A 486 -10.42 -97.04 -49.17
CA THR A 486 -9.28 -97.97 -49.30
C THR A 486 -9.42 -99.17 -48.36
N LYS A 487 -9.87 -98.95 -47.12
CA LYS A 487 -10.12 -100.04 -46.18
C LYS A 487 -11.19 -101.01 -46.69
N ARG A 488 -12.32 -100.50 -47.22
CA ARG A 488 -13.36 -101.35 -47.83
C ARG A 488 -12.83 -102.12 -49.03
N ASP A 489 -12.04 -101.47 -49.89
CA ASP A 489 -11.45 -102.12 -51.06
C ASP A 489 -10.48 -103.25 -50.64
N LEU A 490 -9.69 -103.03 -49.58
CA LEU A 490 -8.84 -104.06 -48.98
C LEU A 490 -9.67 -105.20 -48.40
N GLU A 491 -10.74 -104.91 -47.63
CA GLU A 491 -11.64 -105.94 -47.07
C GLU A 491 -12.28 -106.80 -48.19
N ILE A 492 -12.67 -106.18 -49.32
CA ILE A 492 -13.18 -106.91 -50.50
C ILE A 492 -12.08 -107.79 -51.10
N LYS A 493 -10.85 -107.27 -51.22
CA LYS A 493 -9.71 -108.03 -51.76
C LYS A 493 -9.33 -109.19 -50.84
N ASP A 494 -9.36 -108.99 -49.53
CA ASP A 494 -9.13 -110.05 -48.55
C ASP A 494 -10.20 -111.14 -48.65
N GLN A 495 -11.48 -110.78 -48.80
CA GLN A 495 -12.56 -111.74 -49.06
C GLN A 495 -12.35 -112.52 -50.37
N GLU A 496 -11.86 -111.86 -51.42
CA GLU A 496 -11.51 -112.49 -52.70
C GLU A 496 -10.32 -113.46 -52.54
N ILE A 497 -9.28 -113.07 -51.79
CA ILE A 497 -8.14 -113.92 -51.44
C ILE A 497 -8.58 -115.15 -50.66
N GLU A 498 -9.43 -114.99 -49.64
CA GLU A 498 -9.98 -116.10 -48.86
C GLU A 498 -10.76 -117.07 -49.76
N LYS A 499 -11.62 -116.55 -50.65
CA LYS A 499 -12.35 -117.36 -51.63
C LYS A 499 -11.41 -118.13 -52.55
N LEU A 500 -10.41 -117.47 -53.14
CA LEU A 500 -9.41 -118.09 -54.00
C LEU A 500 -8.57 -119.13 -53.23
N THR A 501 -8.27 -118.89 -51.96
CA THR A 501 -7.53 -119.83 -51.10
C THR A 501 -8.35 -121.09 -50.84
N LEU A 502 -9.66 -120.95 -50.59
CA LEU A 502 -10.57 -122.08 -50.46
C LEU A 502 -10.65 -122.88 -51.78
N GLU A 503 -10.82 -122.21 -52.92
CA GLU A 503 -10.81 -122.85 -54.25
C GLU A 503 -9.50 -123.58 -54.53
N LEU A 504 -8.36 -122.94 -54.24
CA LEU A 504 -7.02 -123.53 -54.38
C LEU A 504 -6.87 -124.76 -53.46
N SER A 505 -7.34 -124.70 -52.21
CA SER A 505 -7.28 -125.82 -51.27
C SER A 505 -8.12 -127.01 -51.75
N LYS A 506 -9.32 -126.75 -52.29
CA LYS A 506 -10.18 -127.78 -52.88
C LYS A 506 -9.52 -128.43 -54.09
N SER A 507 -8.94 -127.63 -54.98
CA SER A 507 -8.17 -128.12 -56.13
C SER A 507 -6.95 -128.93 -55.70
N LYS A 508 -6.20 -128.50 -54.66
CA LYS A 508 -5.09 -129.26 -54.07
C LYS A 508 -5.56 -130.60 -53.50
N GLN A 509 -6.69 -130.62 -52.79
CA GLN A 509 -7.26 -131.85 -52.23
C GLN A 509 -7.67 -132.84 -53.32
N LEU A 510 -8.33 -132.36 -54.38
CA LEU A 510 -8.67 -133.19 -55.55
C LEU A 510 -7.42 -133.74 -56.23
N LEU A 511 -6.41 -132.89 -56.44
CA LEU A 511 -5.13 -133.31 -57.01
C LEU A 511 -4.45 -134.38 -56.14
N GLU A 512 -4.47 -134.22 -54.81
CA GLU A 512 -3.89 -135.20 -53.89
C GLU A 512 -4.67 -136.53 -53.90
N GLN A 513 -6.00 -136.48 -53.95
CA GLN A 513 -6.85 -137.67 -54.13
C GLN A 513 -6.52 -138.39 -55.44
N GLU A 514 -6.38 -137.67 -56.55
CA GLU A 514 -5.99 -138.25 -57.84
C GLU A 514 -4.55 -138.80 -57.80
N ARG A 515 -3.61 -138.12 -57.14
CA ARG A 515 -2.26 -138.66 -56.91
C ARG A 515 -2.29 -139.95 -56.11
N GLN A 516 -3.10 -140.04 -55.06
CA GLN A 516 -3.25 -141.26 -54.28
C GLN A 516 -3.91 -142.39 -55.08
N LYS A 517 -4.91 -142.09 -55.92
CA LYS A 517 -5.49 -143.08 -56.84
C LYS A 517 -4.45 -143.55 -57.85
N ALA A 518 -3.68 -142.64 -58.43
CA ALA A 518 -2.58 -142.97 -59.34
C ALA A 518 -1.49 -143.80 -58.64
N ALA A 519 -1.16 -143.49 -57.38
CA ALA A 519 -0.23 -144.28 -56.57
C ALA A 519 -0.77 -145.70 -56.30
N ARG A 520 -2.05 -145.85 -55.94
CA ARG A 520 -2.71 -147.16 -55.79
C ARG A 520 -2.69 -147.95 -57.10
N ALA A 521 -3.05 -147.32 -58.22
CA ALA A 521 -2.99 -147.95 -59.54
C ALA A 521 -1.57 -148.37 -59.92
N ARG A 522 -0.54 -147.56 -59.59
CA ARG A 522 0.87 -147.94 -59.76
C ARG A 522 1.25 -149.13 -58.89
N GLU A 523 0.80 -149.18 -57.65
CA GLU A 523 1.04 -150.31 -56.74
C GLU A 523 0.35 -151.60 -57.23
N GLU A 524 -0.87 -151.49 -57.76
CA GLU A 524 -1.57 -152.59 -58.43
C GLU A 524 -0.83 -153.06 -59.69
N CYS A 525 -0.30 -152.14 -60.51
CA CYS A 525 0.53 -152.48 -61.66
C CYS A 525 1.82 -153.21 -61.23
N LEU A 526 2.46 -152.78 -60.14
CA LEU A 526 3.63 -153.46 -59.58
C LEU A 526 3.26 -154.89 -59.13
N LYS A 527 2.15 -155.08 -58.41
CA LYS A 527 1.67 -156.42 -58.01
C LYS A 527 1.36 -157.32 -59.21
N LEU A 528 0.74 -156.78 -60.25
CA LEU A 528 0.49 -157.53 -61.49
C LEU A 528 1.80 -157.88 -62.22
N THR A 529 2.81 -157.01 -62.17
CA THR A 529 4.13 -157.26 -62.74
C THR A 529 4.89 -158.34 -61.97
N GLU A 530 4.79 -158.35 -60.64
CA GLU A 530 5.34 -159.42 -59.78
C GLU A 530 4.69 -160.77 -60.10
N LEU A 531 3.35 -160.85 -60.16
CA LEU A 531 2.61 -162.06 -60.55
C LEU A 531 2.95 -162.55 -61.96
N LEU A 532 3.17 -161.63 -62.89
CA LEU A 532 3.63 -161.97 -64.24
C LEU A 532 5.02 -162.63 -64.18
N GLY A 533 5.96 -162.05 -63.43
CA GLY A 533 7.30 -162.62 -63.25
C GLY A 533 7.28 -164.01 -62.59
N GLU A 534 6.39 -164.24 -61.62
CA GLU A 534 6.16 -165.56 -61.03
C GLU A 534 5.63 -166.57 -62.04
N SER A 535 4.66 -166.17 -62.88
CA SER A 535 4.09 -167.02 -63.92
C SER A 535 5.09 -167.35 -65.03
N GLU A 536 5.91 -166.38 -65.43
CA GLU A 536 7.01 -166.58 -66.39
C GLU A 536 8.06 -167.55 -65.85
N HIS A 537 8.41 -167.46 -64.56
CA HIS A 537 9.31 -168.41 -63.91
C HIS A 537 8.72 -169.84 -63.87
N GLN A 538 7.44 -169.97 -63.52
CA GLN A 538 6.72 -171.25 -63.55
C GLN A 538 6.73 -171.89 -64.94
N LEU A 539 6.46 -171.10 -65.99
CA LEU A 539 6.52 -171.57 -67.38
C LEU A 539 7.92 -172.10 -67.76
N HIS A 540 8.98 -171.45 -67.28
CA HIS A 540 10.35 -171.87 -67.53
C HIS A 540 10.67 -173.23 -66.88
N LEU A 541 10.24 -173.45 -65.64
CA LEU A 541 10.39 -174.73 -64.93
C LEU A 541 9.67 -175.87 -65.68
N THR A 542 8.45 -175.65 -66.15
CA THR A 542 7.69 -176.66 -66.90
C THR A 542 8.35 -177.02 -68.24
N ARG A 543 9.05 -176.07 -68.89
CA ARG A 543 9.81 -176.35 -70.11
C ARG A 543 10.99 -177.28 -69.86
N LEU A 544 11.72 -177.11 -68.76
CA LEU A 544 12.84 -177.98 -68.38
C LEU A 544 12.38 -179.42 -68.08
N GLU A 545 11.25 -179.58 -67.41
CA GLU A 545 10.66 -180.90 -67.13
C GLU A 545 10.30 -181.67 -68.41
N LYS A 546 9.74 -180.98 -69.41
CA LYS A 546 9.40 -181.57 -70.71
C LYS A 546 10.64 -182.13 -71.42
N GLU A 547 11.75 -181.41 -71.41
CA GLU A 547 12.99 -181.81 -72.08
C GLU A 547 13.60 -183.07 -71.43
N SER A 548 13.53 -183.18 -70.10
CA SER A 548 14.00 -184.35 -69.33
C SER A 548 13.24 -185.64 -69.68
N ILE A 549 11.90 -185.55 -69.81
CA ILE A 549 11.05 -186.70 -70.16
C ILE A 549 11.39 -187.22 -71.57
N GLN A 550 11.67 -186.33 -72.51
CA GLN A 550 11.91 -186.67 -73.91
C GLN A 550 13.23 -187.44 -74.11
N GLN A 551 14.28 -187.13 -73.32
CA GLN A 551 15.53 -187.89 -73.30
C GLN A 551 15.36 -189.33 -72.77
N SER A 552 14.49 -189.52 -71.77
CA SER A 552 14.26 -190.82 -71.13
C SER A 552 13.58 -191.87 -72.04
N LEU A 553 12.79 -191.43 -73.02
CA LEU A 553 12.10 -192.31 -73.96
C LEU A 553 13.01 -192.81 -75.08
N CYS A 554 13.97 -191.98 -75.51
CA CYS A 554 14.92 -192.31 -76.58
C CYS A 554 15.91 -193.41 -76.17
N SER A 555 16.30 -193.45 -74.89
CA SER A 555 17.20 -194.48 -74.34
C SER A 555 16.51 -195.85 -74.21
N LYS A 556 15.22 -195.89 -73.84
CA LYS A 556 14.45 -197.15 -73.72
C LYS A 556 14.21 -197.84 -75.07
N ALA A 557 13.97 -197.10 -76.14
CA ALA A 557 13.73 -197.67 -77.46
C ALA A 557 14.96 -198.39 -78.05
N LYS A 558 16.17 -197.91 -77.75
CA LYS A 558 17.43 -198.52 -78.24
C LYS A 558 17.77 -199.84 -77.54
N ALA A 559 17.37 -200.02 -76.28
CA ALA A 559 17.63 -201.25 -75.51
C ALA A 559 16.77 -202.44 -75.97
N GLN A 560 15.54 -202.20 -76.43
CA GLN A 560 14.63 -203.27 -76.88
C GLN A 560 14.99 -203.84 -78.27
N ALA A 561 15.68 -203.07 -79.12
CA ALA A 561 16.08 -203.53 -80.46
C ALA A 561 17.23 -204.56 -80.42
N LEU A 562 18.16 -204.44 -79.45
CA LEU A 562 19.30 -205.36 -79.30
C LEU A 562 18.87 -206.74 -78.77
N GLN A 563 17.91 -206.78 -77.86
CA GLN A 563 17.41 -208.03 -77.26
C GLN A 563 16.65 -208.93 -78.26
N ALA A 564 16.09 -208.35 -79.32
CA ALA A 564 15.39 -209.10 -80.37
C ALA A 564 16.36 -209.79 -81.35
N GLN A 565 17.54 -209.20 -81.59
CA GLN A 565 18.53 -209.70 -82.54
C GLN A 565 19.32 -210.93 -82.01
N GLU A 566 19.60 -210.97 -80.70
CA GLU A 566 20.30 -212.10 -80.06
C GLU A 566 19.43 -213.37 -80.02
N ARG A 567 18.11 -213.23 -79.87
CA ARG A 567 17.15 -214.34 -79.87
C ARG A 567 17.02 -215.04 -81.23
N GLU A 568 17.22 -214.29 -82.32
CA GLU A 568 17.09 -214.84 -83.67
C GLU A 568 18.29 -215.73 -84.04
N GLN A 569 19.51 -215.36 -83.60
CA GLN A 569 20.73 -216.13 -83.85
C GLN A 569 20.79 -217.46 -83.08
N GLU A 570 20.24 -217.53 -81.86
CA GLU A 570 20.19 -218.77 -81.08
C GLU A 570 19.28 -219.86 -81.69
N LEU A 571 18.18 -219.46 -82.32
CA LEU A 571 17.22 -220.40 -82.91
C LEU A 571 17.73 -221.02 -84.22
N THR A 572 18.56 -220.31 -84.98
CA THR A 572 19.13 -220.82 -86.24
C THR A 572 20.20 -221.89 -86.01
N GLN A 573 20.99 -221.79 -84.93
CA GLN A 573 22.02 -222.80 -84.61
C GLN A 573 21.42 -224.14 -84.15
N LYS A 574 20.26 -224.13 -83.49
CA LYS A 574 19.62 -225.37 -83.00
C LYS A 574 19.00 -226.23 -84.10
N ILE A 575 18.57 -225.62 -85.20
CA ILE A 575 17.98 -226.33 -86.35
C ILE A 575 19.08 -227.07 -87.14
N GLN A 576 20.28 -226.49 -87.26
CA GLN A 576 21.41 -227.13 -87.95
C GLN A 576 21.99 -228.33 -87.19
N GLN A 577 21.78 -228.44 -85.87
CA GLN A 577 22.15 -229.65 -85.10
C GLN A 577 21.17 -230.81 -85.24
N MET A 578 19.90 -230.53 -85.56
CA MET A 578 18.88 -231.55 -85.78
C MET A 578 19.05 -232.32 -87.10
N GLU A 579 19.75 -231.75 -88.08
CA GLU A 579 19.90 -232.35 -89.42
C GLU A 579 21.14 -233.26 -89.57
N ALA A 580 22.13 -233.16 -88.67
CA ALA A 580 23.40 -233.90 -88.81
C ALA A 580 23.42 -235.30 -88.17
N GLN A 581 22.35 -235.76 -87.51
CA GLN A 581 22.27 -237.09 -86.87
C GLN A 581 21.24 -238.04 -87.49
N HIS A 582 20.89 -237.84 -88.77
CA HIS A 582 20.03 -238.76 -89.52
C HIS A 582 20.77 -239.65 -90.56
N ASP A 583 22.09 -239.53 -90.74
CA ASP A 583 22.73 -239.99 -91.99
C ASP A 583 23.96 -240.92 -91.89
N LYS A 584 24.10 -241.77 -90.86
CA LYS A 584 24.97 -242.99 -90.96
C LYS A 584 24.82 -243.95 -89.78
N THR A 585 24.08 -245.04 -90.02
CA THR A 585 24.38 -246.48 -89.70
C THR A 585 23.03 -247.23 -89.68
N ASP A 586 22.56 -247.78 -90.80
CA ASP A 586 22.80 -249.18 -91.20
C ASP A 586 24.15 -249.49 -91.88
N LEU A 587 24.91 -250.37 -91.21
CA LEU A 587 25.57 -251.52 -91.83
C LEU A 587 25.91 -252.53 -90.72
N LYS A 588 24.88 -253.27 -90.27
CA LYS A 588 24.81 -254.73 -90.00
C LYS A 588 23.75 -255.07 -88.97
#